data_AF-A0AAW2Y543-F1
#
_entry.id   AF-A0AAW2Y543-F1
#
_cell.length_a   1.000
_cell.length_b   1.000
_cell.length_c   1.000
_cell.angle_alpha   90.00
_cell.angle_beta   90.00
_cell.angle_gamma   90.00
#
_symmetry.space_group_name_H-M   'P 1'
#
loop_
_entity.id
_entity.type
_entity.pdbx_description
1 polymer ?
#
loop_
_entity_poly.entity_id
_entity_poly.type
_entity_poly.pdbx_seq_one_letter_code
_entity_poly.pdbx_strand_id
1 'polypeptide(L)'
;MDDIEIPQYFLCPISLQIMKDPVTTVTGITYDRESIEQWLVTASPSENAVCPVTKQPLARTADLTPNHMLRRLIQAWCTSNAVDRIPTPKSPLHRSILLKLIRELRKSDQRDSFLHVNALKKLDELAGETKNHQLMAEAGVPKAVALFVLRCVKEGRFLGLEEALRVLQRTWAPTSEIKRLLEDNLDFVKSMWWVLSSDLENAVKTQAAIVLKRVLEVASLGLKERLEFDFFTQMVKLLRANTISQQGVRAVLHVLIQTCPSGRNRTKIVEAGAVLELIEMELCNPEKKTTELIFCLLALFVFLR
;
A
#
# COMPACT_ATOMS: atom_id res chain seq x y z
N MET A 1 -46.23 -14.14 3.82
CA MET A 1 -45.06 -13.75 3.01
C MET A 1 -44.45 -15.07 2.61
N ASP A 2 -44.56 -15.44 1.34
CA ASP A 2 -44.03 -16.71 0.86
C ASP A 2 -42.52 -16.71 1.07
N ASP A 3 -42.00 -17.72 1.79
CA ASP A 3 -40.57 -17.94 1.90
C ASP A 3 -40.02 -18.18 0.49
N ILE A 4 -39.19 -17.27 0.00
CA ILE A 4 -38.53 -17.40 -1.29
C ILE A 4 -37.57 -18.59 -1.20
N GLU A 5 -37.96 -19.73 -1.76
CA GLU A 5 -37.14 -20.93 -1.78
C GLU A 5 -35.95 -20.72 -2.73
N ILE A 6 -34.74 -20.61 -2.16
CA ILE A 6 -33.51 -20.46 -2.92
C ILE A 6 -33.15 -21.80 -3.57
N PRO A 7 -32.97 -21.87 -4.90
CA PRO A 7 -32.52 -23.10 -5.53
C PRO A 7 -31.18 -23.58 -5.01
N GLN A 8 -31.09 -24.86 -4.62
CA GLN A 8 -29.90 -25.42 -3.97
C GLN A 8 -28.61 -25.27 -4.80
N TYR A 9 -28.71 -25.27 -6.13
CA TYR A 9 -27.57 -25.09 -7.03
C TYR A 9 -27.02 -23.65 -7.07
N PHE A 10 -27.67 -22.69 -6.41
CA PHE A 10 -27.13 -21.36 -6.17
C PHE A 10 -26.38 -21.23 -4.84
N LEU A 11 -26.50 -22.23 -3.96
CA LEU A 11 -25.87 -22.21 -2.64
C LEU A 11 -24.44 -22.77 -2.71
N CYS A 12 -23.53 -22.10 -2.01
CA CYS A 12 -22.17 -22.58 -1.82
C CYS A 12 -22.20 -23.84 -0.95
N PRO A 13 -21.59 -24.97 -1.35
CA PRO A 13 -21.58 -26.18 -0.53
C PRO A 13 -20.85 -26.07 0.81
N ILE A 14 -20.03 -25.01 1.00
CA ILE A 14 -19.31 -24.74 2.25
C ILE A 14 -20.15 -23.85 3.18
N SER A 15 -20.53 -22.66 2.70
CA SER A 15 -21.19 -21.65 3.53
C SER A 15 -22.72 -21.81 3.59
N LEU A 16 -23.30 -22.61 2.69
CA LEU A 16 -24.74 -22.77 2.49
C LEU A 16 -25.47 -21.45 2.20
N GLN A 17 -24.73 -20.42 1.79
CA GLN A 17 -25.23 -19.11 1.37
C GLN A 17 -25.20 -19.00 -0.16
N ILE A 18 -26.00 -18.09 -0.73
CA ILE A 18 -25.96 -17.81 -2.17
C ILE A 18 -24.54 -17.41 -2.59
N MET A 19 -24.02 -18.07 -3.63
CA MET A 19 -22.69 -17.78 -4.18
C MET A 19 -22.64 -16.38 -4.80
N LYS A 20 -21.73 -15.53 -4.30
CA LYS A 20 -21.50 -14.18 -4.81
C LYS A 20 -20.52 -14.18 -5.98
N ASP A 21 -19.47 -14.98 -5.86
CA ASP A 21 -18.50 -15.20 -6.94
C ASP A 21 -18.28 -16.71 -7.15
N PRO A 22 -19.15 -17.38 -7.92
CA PRO A 22 -19.07 -18.82 -8.12
C PRO A 22 -17.81 -19.20 -8.92
N VAL A 23 -17.00 -20.08 -8.36
CA VAL A 23 -15.78 -20.63 -8.95
C VAL A 23 -15.81 -22.15 -8.93
N THR A 24 -15.42 -22.76 -10.04
CA THR A 24 -15.38 -24.20 -10.21
C THR A 24 -13.97 -24.72 -9.98
N THR A 25 -13.83 -25.72 -9.11
CA THR A 25 -12.56 -26.41 -8.88
C THR A 25 -12.28 -27.43 -9.98
N VAL A 26 -11.06 -27.96 -10.03
CA VAL A 26 -10.69 -29.07 -10.93
C VAL A 26 -11.52 -30.34 -10.74
N THR A 27 -12.20 -30.48 -9.60
CA THR A 27 -13.11 -31.58 -9.31
C THR A 27 -14.52 -31.35 -9.85
N GLY A 28 -14.75 -30.24 -10.57
CA GLY A 28 -16.04 -29.90 -11.18
C GLY A 28 -17.09 -29.33 -10.22
N ILE A 29 -16.76 -29.12 -8.95
CA ILE A 29 -17.70 -28.55 -7.97
C ILE A 29 -17.52 -27.04 -7.92
N THR A 30 -18.64 -26.33 -7.84
CA THR A 30 -18.66 -24.86 -7.78
C THR A 30 -18.90 -24.40 -6.34
N TYR A 31 -18.10 -23.43 -5.90
CA TYR A 31 -18.15 -22.82 -4.58
C TYR A 31 -18.18 -21.30 -4.71
N ASP A 32 -18.55 -20.61 -3.64
CA ASP A 32 -18.21 -19.20 -3.52
C ASP A 32 -16.69 -19.03 -3.32
N ARG A 33 -16.08 -18.10 -4.07
CA ARG A 33 -14.63 -17.87 -4.07
C ARG A 33 -14.06 -17.70 -2.67
N GLU A 34 -14.64 -16.83 -1.86
CA GLU A 34 -14.11 -16.52 -0.52
C GLU A 34 -14.14 -17.78 0.36
N SER A 35 -15.23 -18.56 0.27
CA SER A 35 -15.40 -19.79 1.04
C SER A 35 -14.36 -20.85 0.67
N ILE A 36 -14.11 -21.08 -0.63
CA ILE A 36 -13.13 -22.08 -1.06
C ILE A 36 -11.69 -21.60 -0.84
N GLU A 37 -11.38 -20.32 -1.02
CA GLU A 37 -10.06 -19.78 -0.73
C GLU A 37 -9.72 -19.89 0.77
N GLN A 38 -10.66 -19.56 1.67
CA GLN A 38 -10.49 -19.77 3.11
C GLN A 38 -10.29 -21.25 3.45
N TRP A 39 -11.06 -22.15 2.84
CA TRP A 39 -10.91 -23.60 3.02
C TRP A 39 -9.51 -24.08 2.63
N LEU A 40 -8.98 -23.62 1.49
CA LEU A 40 -7.64 -23.97 1.02
C LEU A 40 -6.53 -23.44 1.95
N VAL A 41 -6.73 -22.29 2.59
CA VAL A 41 -5.78 -21.70 3.56
C VAL A 41 -5.76 -22.46 4.88
N THR A 42 -6.92 -22.98 5.33
CA THR A 42 -7.05 -23.64 6.65
C THR A 42 -6.43 -25.04 6.67
N ALA A 43 -6.15 -25.63 5.50
CA ALA A 43 -5.48 -26.93 5.41
C ALA A 43 -4.03 -26.88 5.97
N SER A 44 -3.59 -27.96 6.63
CA SER A 44 -2.27 -28.04 7.29
C SER A 44 -1.11 -27.98 6.28
N PRO A 45 -0.01 -27.22 6.52
CA PRO A 45 1.05 -26.94 5.53
C PRO A 45 1.70 -28.16 4.88
N SER A 46 1.67 -29.31 5.55
CA SER A 46 2.25 -30.58 5.11
C SER A 46 1.33 -31.43 4.22
N GLU A 47 0.08 -31.02 4.01
CA GLU A 47 -0.93 -31.80 3.28
C GLU A 47 -1.63 -30.96 2.19
N ASN A 48 -1.97 -31.63 1.08
CA ASN A 48 -2.84 -31.06 0.06
C ASN A 48 -4.23 -30.84 0.64
N ALA A 49 -4.85 -29.70 0.34
CA ALA A 49 -6.25 -29.48 0.68
C ALA A 49 -7.11 -30.51 -0.08
N VAL A 50 -8.26 -30.89 0.48
CA VAL A 50 -9.20 -31.79 -0.19
C VAL A 50 -10.48 -31.04 -0.55
N CYS A 51 -11.10 -31.42 -1.65
CA CYS A 51 -12.41 -30.92 -2.03
C CYS A 51 -13.44 -31.27 -0.94
N PRO A 52 -14.17 -30.28 -0.38
CA PRO A 52 -15.14 -30.53 0.69
C PRO A 52 -16.18 -31.58 0.33
N VAL A 53 -16.57 -31.64 -0.95
CA VAL A 53 -17.64 -32.50 -1.45
C VAL A 53 -17.08 -33.83 -1.99
N THR A 54 -16.15 -33.78 -2.95
CA THR A 54 -15.66 -35.01 -3.62
C THR A 54 -14.55 -35.72 -2.86
N LYS A 55 -13.97 -35.08 -1.82
CA LYS A 55 -12.81 -35.56 -1.06
C LYS A 55 -11.55 -35.81 -1.91
N GLN A 56 -11.54 -35.36 -3.17
CA GLN A 56 -10.38 -35.45 -4.05
C GLN A 56 -9.33 -34.37 -3.71
N PRO A 57 -8.04 -34.62 -3.96
CA PRO A 57 -6.98 -33.63 -3.73
C PRO A 57 -7.19 -32.35 -4.54
N LEU A 58 -7.05 -31.20 -3.88
CA LEU A 58 -7.00 -29.87 -4.47
C LEU A 58 -5.65 -29.23 -4.16
N ALA A 59 -4.93 -28.84 -5.21
CA ALA A 59 -3.73 -28.04 -5.02
C ALA A 59 -4.10 -26.70 -4.36
N ARG A 60 -3.23 -26.17 -3.48
CA ARG A 60 -3.44 -24.84 -2.89
C ARG A 60 -3.38 -23.72 -3.93
N THR A 61 -2.64 -23.97 -5.01
CA THR A 61 -2.57 -23.12 -6.20
C THR A 61 -3.58 -23.56 -7.28
N ALA A 62 -4.61 -24.33 -6.93
CA ALA A 62 -5.56 -24.83 -7.92
C ALA A 62 -6.19 -23.66 -8.68
N ASP A 63 -6.18 -23.76 -10.01
CA ASP A 63 -6.82 -22.82 -10.90
C ASP A 63 -8.34 -22.85 -10.68
N LEU A 64 -8.82 -21.96 -9.79
CA LEU A 64 -10.23 -21.73 -9.56
C LEU A 64 -10.82 -21.06 -10.81
N THR A 65 -11.54 -21.85 -11.60
CA THR A 65 -12.11 -21.39 -12.86
C THR A 65 -13.41 -20.62 -12.59
N PRO A 66 -13.52 -19.32 -12.94
CA PRO A 66 -14.75 -18.57 -12.69
C PRO A 66 -15.96 -19.14 -13.45
N ASN A 67 -17.07 -19.38 -12.77
CA ASN A 67 -18.31 -19.84 -13.39
C ASN A 67 -19.23 -18.65 -13.71
N HIS A 68 -18.92 -17.96 -14.81
CA HIS A 68 -19.65 -16.78 -15.25
C HIS A 68 -21.13 -17.06 -15.59
N MET A 69 -21.43 -18.25 -16.11
CA MET A 69 -22.80 -18.65 -16.44
C MET A 69 -23.65 -18.75 -15.17
N LEU A 70 -23.18 -19.50 -14.17
CA LEU A 70 -23.90 -19.66 -12.91
C LEU A 70 -24.09 -18.31 -12.21
N ARG A 71 -23.05 -17.46 -12.23
CA ARG A 71 -23.15 -16.11 -11.68
C ARG A 71 -24.25 -15.27 -12.34
N ARG A 72 -24.38 -15.33 -13.66
CA ARG A 72 -25.45 -14.63 -14.40
C ARG A 72 -26.83 -15.17 -14.03
N LEU A 73 -26.95 -16.49 -13.88
CA LEU A 73 -28.21 -17.13 -13.48
C LEU A 73 -28.63 -16.73 -12.07
N ILE A 74 -27.69 -16.73 -11.12
CA ILE A 74 -27.93 -16.27 -9.74
C ILE A 74 -28.38 -14.80 -9.74
N GLN A 75 -27.69 -13.93 -10.49
CA GLN A 75 -28.04 -12.50 -10.57
C GLN A 75 -29.42 -12.26 -11.19
N ALA A 76 -29.77 -13.01 -12.23
CA ALA A 76 -31.10 -12.97 -12.83
C ALA A 76 -32.16 -13.41 -11.81
N TRP A 77 -31.91 -14.51 -11.08
CA TRP A 77 -32.81 -15.00 -10.04
C TRP A 77 -32.99 -14.00 -8.89
N CYS A 78 -31.91 -13.40 -8.37
CA CYS A 78 -32.00 -12.37 -7.33
C CYS A 78 -32.84 -11.17 -7.79
N THR A 79 -32.68 -10.76 -9.06
CA THR A 79 -33.45 -9.64 -9.63
C THR A 79 -34.94 -9.96 -9.75
N SER A 80 -35.29 -11.19 -10.11
CA SER A 80 -36.69 -11.62 -10.24
C SER A 80 -37.39 -11.84 -8.89
N ASN A 81 -36.64 -12.14 -7.82
CA ASN A 81 -37.20 -12.50 -6.51
C ASN A 81 -37.00 -11.41 -5.44
N ALA A 82 -36.65 -10.18 -5.81
CA ALA A 82 -36.40 -9.06 -4.88
C ALA A 82 -35.40 -9.37 -3.74
N VAL A 83 -34.50 -10.34 -3.96
CA VAL A 83 -33.38 -10.62 -3.07
C VAL A 83 -32.27 -9.61 -3.37
N ASP A 84 -31.62 -9.10 -2.32
CA ASP A 84 -30.52 -8.14 -2.45
C ASP A 84 -29.55 -8.57 -3.56
N ARG A 85 -29.39 -7.69 -4.56
CA ARG A 85 -28.53 -7.97 -5.70
C ARG A 85 -27.12 -8.25 -5.21
N ILE A 86 -26.62 -9.43 -5.53
CA ILE A 86 -25.19 -9.74 -5.40
C ILE A 86 -24.42 -8.67 -6.18
N PRO A 87 -23.54 -7.90 -5.52
CA PRO A 87 -22.71 -6.93 -6.21
C PRO A 87 -22.00 -7.65 -7.34
N THR A 88 -22.05 -7.15 -8.57
CA THR A 88 -21.18 -7.68 -9.62
C THR A 88 -19.73 -7.45 -9.15
N PRO A 89 -18.86 -8.48 -9.05
CA PRO A 89 -17.43 -8.26 -9.05
C PRO A 89 -17.09 -7.31 -10.19
N LYS A 90 -16.61 -6.12 -9.81
CA LYS A 90 -16.17 -5.08 -10.73
C LYS A 90 -15.29 -5.75 -11.78
N SER A 91 -15.56 -5.44 -13.05
CA SER A 91 -14.84 -5.99 -14.20
C SER A 91 -13.33 -6.00 -13.92
N PRO A 92 -12.60 -7.08 -14.26
CA PRO A 92 -11.17 -7.15 -14.02
C PRO A 92 -10.50 -5.90 -14.55
N LEU A 93 -9.70 -5.25 -13.70
CA LEU A 93 -9.01 -4.02 -14.03
C LEU A 93 -8.22 -4.23 -15.33
N HIS A 94 -8.60 -3.53 -16.39
CA HIS A 94 -7.93 -3.68 -17.67
C HIS A 94 -6.69 -2.77 -17.73
N ARG A 95 -5.55 -3.31 -18.15
CA ARG A 95 -4.26 -2.60 -18.24
C ARG A 95 -4.34 -1.31 -19.06
N SER A 96 -5.20 -1.25 -20.08
CA SER A 96 -5.39 -0.04 -20.89
C SER A 96 -5.88 1.18 -20.09
N ILE A 97 -6.70 0.95 -19.05
CA ILE A 97 -7.19 2.02 -18.16
C ILE A 97 -6.02 2.64 -17.41
N LEU A 98 -5.16 1.80 -16.84
CA LEU A 98 -3.95 2.25 -16.13
C LEU A 98 -3.01 3.03 -17.04
N LEU A 99 -2.77 2.52 -18.26
CA LEU A 99 -1.93 3.21 -19.24
C LEU A 99 -2.51 4.56 -19.66
N LYS A 100 -3.84 4.69 -19.78
CA LYS A 100 -4.51 5.96 -20.04
C LYS A 100 -4.26 6.95 -18.89
N LEU A 101 -4.49 6.53 -17.64
CA LEU A 101 -4.30 7.38 -16.46
C LEU A 101 -2.83 7.81 -16.29
N ILE A 102 -1.88 6.89 -16.53
CA ILE A 102 -0.45 7.20 -16.51
C ILE A 102 -0.10 8.27 -17.57
N ARG A 103 -0.68 8.19 -18.78
CA ARG A 103 -0.45 9.23 -19.81
C ARG A 103 -1.00 10.58 -19.38
N GLU A 104 -2.17 10.60 -18.73
CA GLU A 104 -2.75 11.83 -18.18
C GLU A 104 -1.81 12.44 -17.12
N LEU A 105 -1.24 11.65 -16.21
CA LEU A 105 -0.25 12.12 -15.24
C LEU A 105 1.04 12.67 -15.86
N ARG A 106 1.43 12.21 -17.05
CA ARG A 106 2.67 12.64 -17.71
C ARG A 106 2.54 13.98 -18.43
N LYS A 107 1.33 14.43 -18.74
CA LYS A 107 1.13 15.75 -19.36
C LYS A 107 1.70 16.84 -18.44
N SER A 108 2.37 17.81 -19.04
CA SER A 108 3.12 18.85 -18.30
C SER A 108 2.40 20.20 -18.29
N ASP A 109 1.20 20.32 -18.86
CA ASP A 109 0.48 21.60 -18.87
C ASP A 109 -0.11 21.89 -17.48
N GLN A 110 0.24 23.07 -16.93
CA GLN A 110 -0.28 23.57 -15.66
C GLN A 110 -1.82 23.66 -15.66
N ARG A 111 -2.41 23.92 -16.84
CA ARG A 111 -3.86 24.02 -17.05
C ARG A 111 -4.59 22.69 -16.86
N ASP A 112 -3.87 21.57 -16.92
CA ASP A 112 -4.40 20.22 -16.70
C ASP A 112 -4.38 19.79 -15.22
N SER A 113 -4.18 20.71 -14.27
CA SER A 113 -4.14 20.39 -12.84
C SER A 113 -5.36 19.60 -12.35
N PHE A 114 -6.56 19.90 -12.86
CA PHE A 114 -7.78 19.13 -12.55
C PHE A 114 -7.79 17.72 -13.17
N LEU A 115 -7.25 17.58 -14.38
CA LEU A 115 -7.10 16.27 -15.04
C LEU A 115 -6.16 15.36 -14.24
N HIS A 116 -5.04 15.91 -13.75
CA HIS A 116 -4.10 15.17 -12.90
C HIS A 116 -4.77 14.67 -11.62
N VAL A 117 -5.51 15.54 -10.92
CA VAL A 117 -6.24 15.17 -9.70
C VAL A 117 -7.28 14.08 -9.98
N ASN A 118 -8.06 14.19 -11.06
CA ASN A 118 -9.02 13.16 -11.43
C ASN A 118 -8.37 11.82 -11.76
N ALA A 119 -7.23 11.85 -12.46
CA ALA A 119 -6.46 10.64 -12.75
C ALA A 119 -5.95 9.99 -11.45
N LEU A 120 -5.44 10.78 -10.50
CA LEU A 120 -4.98 10.30 -9.20
C LEU A 120 -6.10 9.75 -8.34
N LYS A 121 -7.26 10.43 -8.26
CA LYS A 121 -8.45 9.93 -7.54
C LYS A 121 -8.89 8.58 -8.09
N LYS A 122 -8.95 8.44 -9.42
CA LYS A 122 -9.30 7.18 -10.05
C LYS A 122 -8.25 6.09 -9.79
N LEU A 123 -6.97 6.43 -9.78
CA LEU A 123 -5.92 5.49 -9.39
C LEU A 123 -6.04 5.10 -7.91
N ASP A 124 -6.42 6.02 -7.02
CA ASP A 124 -6.58 5.75 -5.59
C ASP A 124 -7.77 4.81 -5.33
N GLU A 125 -8.89 5.04 -6.02
CA GLU A 125 -10.06 4.15 -6.01
C GLU A 125 -9.69 2.73 -6.46
N LEU A 126 -8.93 2.61 -7.56
CA LEU A 126 -8.46 1.31 -8.05
C LEU A 126 -7.46 0.65 -7.08
N ALA A 127 -6.60 1.44 -6.45
CA ALA A 127 -5.64 0.98 -5.46
C ALA A 127 -6.28 0.64 -4.10
N GLY A 128 -7.56 0.96 -3.88
CA GLY A 128 -8.31 0.51 -2.71
C GLY A 128 -8.48 -1.00 -2.65
N GLU A 129 -8.43 -1.69 -3.80
CA GLU A 129 -8.54 -3.15 -3.90
C GLU A 129 -7.15 -3.78 -4.02
N THR A 130 -6.75 -4.57 -3.01
CA THR A 130 -5.41 -5.20 -2.93
C THR A 130 -5.06 -6.08 -4.13
N LYS A 131 -6.04 -6.78 -4.70
CA LYS A 131 -5.87 -7.58 -5.92
C LYS A 131 -5.38 -6.78 -7.13
N ASN A 132 -5.56 -5.45 -7.15
CA ASN A 132 -5.11 -4.59 -8.24
C ASN A 132 -3.64 -4.16 -8.09
N HIS A 133 -3.06 -4.27 -6.89
CA HIS A 133 -1.74 -3.68 -6.57
C HIS A 133 -0.63 -4.21 -7.47
N GLN A 134 -0.60 -5.53 -7.70
CA GLN A 134 0.40 -6.15 -8.56
C GLN A 134 0.30 -5.65 -10.01
N LEU A 135 -0.90 -5.66 -10.58
CA LEU A 135 -1.13 -5.17 -11.95
C LEU A 135 -0.77 -3.68 -12.09
N MET A 136 -1.07 -2.86 -11.07
CA MET A 136 -0.71 -1.45 -11.04
C MET A 136 0.80 -1.23 -10.98
N ALA A 137 1.50 -2.03 -10.17
CA ALA A 137 2.96 -2.02 -10.11
C ALA A 137 3.58 -2.41 -11.47
N GLU A 138 3.12 -3.50 -12.07
CA GLU A 138 3.57 -3.99 -13.39
C GLU A 138 3.23 -3.02 -14.54
N ALA A 139 2.14 -2.27 -14.41
CA ALA A 139 1.78 -1.22 -15.36
C ALA A 139 2.64 0.05 -15.23
N GLY A 140 3.46 0.15 -14.18
CA GLY A 140 4.34 1.30 -13.94
C GLY A 140 3.66 2.50 -13.24
N VAL A 141 2.53 2.27 -12.55
CA VAL A 141 1.85 3.31 -11.77
C VAL A 141 2.78 3.94 -10.72
N PRO A 142 3.53 3.18 -9.89
CA PRO A 142 4.36 3.77 -8.84
C PRO A 142 5.38 4.77 -9.38
N LYS A 143 6.05 4.42 -10.49
CA LYS A 143 7.02 5.31 -11.14
C LYS A 143 6.35 6.57 -11.69
N ALA A 144 5.20 6.44 -12.35
CA ALA A 144 4.49 7.58 -12.89
C ALA A 144 4.07 8.57 -11.79
N VAL A 145 3.58 8.03 -10.67
CA VAL A 145 3.19 8.83 -9.50
C VAL A 145 4.41 9.44 -8.82
N ALA A 146 5.53 8.72 -8.69
CA ALA A 146 6.76 9.26 -8.13
C ALA A 146 7.30 10.45 -8.97
N LEU A 147 7.27 10.33 -10.30
CA LEU A 147 7.64 11.44 -11.20
C LEU A 147 6.67 12.62 -11.09
N PHE A 148 5.37 12.36 -10.91
CA PHE A 148 4.39 13.42 -10.65
C PHE A 148 4.71 14.17 -9.35
N VAL A 149 5.03 13.45 -8.27
CA VAL A 149 5.41 14.07 -6.98
C VAL A 149 6.67 14.93 -7.14
N LEU A 150 7.71 14.42 -7.81
CA LEU A 150 8.93 15.19 -8.11
C LEU A 150 8.61 16.49 -8.84
N ARG A 151 7.72 16.43 -9.84
CA ARG A 151 7.31 17.60 -10.61
C ARG A 151 6.52 18.59 -9.76
N CYS A 152 5.56 18.12 -8.96
CA CYS A 152 4.81 18.98 -8.05
C CYS A 152 5.71 19.73 -7.09
N VAL A 153 6.72 19.07 -6.49
CA VAL A 153 7.67 19.75 -5.60
C VAL A 153 8.54 20.75 -6.35
N LYS A 154 9.07 20.39 -7.53
CA LYS A 154 9.85 21.33 -8.36
C LYS A 154 9.08 22.58 -8.75
N GLU A 155 7.76 22.46 -8.93
CA GLU A 155 6.87 23.57 -9.29
C GLU A 155 6.21 24.23 -8.06
N GLY A 156 6.50 23.79 -6.83
CA GLY A 156 5.87 24.30 -5.61
C GLY A 156 4.36 24.06 -5.53
N ARG A 157 3.85 23.03 -6.22
CA ARG A 157 2.41 22.69 -6.27
C ARG A 157 2.04 21.65 -5.22
N PHE A 158 0.99 21.94 -4.47
CA PHE A 158 0.43 21.03 -3.48
C PHE A 158 -0.80 20.25 -3.98
N LEU A 159 -1.45 20.71 -5.05
CA LEU A 159 -2.68 20.11 -5.56
C LEU A 159 -2.44 18.70 -6.12
N GLY A 160 -3.19 17.72 -5.61
CA GLY A 160 -3.05 16.31 -5.98
C GLY A 160 -1.91 15.57 -5.28
N LEU A 161 -1.13 16.25 -4.43
CA LEU A 161 0.01 15.63 -3.76
C LEU A 161 -0.42 14.57 -2.74
N GLU A 162 -1.51 14.82 -2.02
CA GLU A 162 -2.08 13.86 -1.08
C GLU A 162 -2.57 12.59 -1.80
N GLU A 163 -3.35 12.73 -2.87
CA GLU A 163 -3.79 11.58 -3.67
C GLU A 163 -2.59 10.83 -4.27
N ALA A 164 -1.57 11.55 -4.75
CA ALA A 164 -0.35 10.94 -5.26
C ALA A 164 0.39 10.11 -4.18
N LEU A 165 0.55 10.65 -2.98
CA LEU A 165 1.22 9.93 -1.89
C LEU A 165 0.41 8.71 -1.45
N ARG A 166 -0.93 8.79 -1.39
CA ARG A 166 -1.80 7.63 -1.12
C ARG A 166 -1.67 6.54 -2.17
N VAL A 167 -1.76 6.90 -3.46
CA VAL A 167 -1.60 5.94 -4.56
C VAL A 167 -0.21 5.30 -4.51
N LEU A 168 0.84 6.08 -4.30
CA LEU A 168 2.21 5.58 -4.22
C LEU A 168 2.39 4.63 -3.02
N GLN A 169 1.79 4.95 -1.88
CA GLN A 169 1.79 4.08 -0.71
C GLN A 169 1.01 2.77 -0.96
N ARG A 170 -0.12 2.80 -1.64
CA ARG A 170 -0.88 1.57 -1.92
C ARG A 170 -0.23 0.69 -2.98
N THR A 171 0.39 1.31 -3.98
CA THR A 171 0.95 0.61 -5.15
C THR A 171 2.45 0.34 -5.07
N TRP A 172 3.11 0.75 -3.98
CA TRP A 172 4.56 0.60 -3.82
C TRP A 172 5.02 -0.83 -4.06
N ALA A 173 5.95 -0.98 -5.01
CA ALA A 173 6.64 -2.23 -5.26
C ALA A 173 8.12 -1.90 -5.57
N PRO A 174 9.10 -2.58 -4.94
CA PRO A 174 10.53 -2.33 -5.10
C PRO A 174 11.06 -2.82 -6.47
N THR A 175 10.43 -2.36 -7.55
CA THR A 175 10.75 -2.70 -8.93
C THR A 175 12.09 -2.10 -9.34
N SER A 176 12.75 -2.73 -10.33
CA SER A 176 13.99 -2.21 -10.93
C SER A 176 13.83 -0.77 -11.44
N GLU A 177 12.63 -0.41 -11.89
CA GLU A 177 12.37 0.95 -12.36
C GLU A 177 12.36 2.01 -11.25
N ILE A 178 11.80 1.70 -10.08
CA ILE A 178 11.84 2.59 -8.91
C ILE A 178 13.26 2.68 -8.38
N LYS A 179 13.97 1.54 -8.31
CA LYS A 179 15.39 1.54 -7.90
C LYS A 179 16.22 2.45 -8.80
N ARG A 180 16.10 2.34 -10.12
CA ARG A 180 16.77 3.23 -11.07
C ARG A 180 16.34 4.69 -10.96
N LEU A 181 15.08 4.98 -10.58
CA LEU A 181 14.63 6.36 -10.33
C LEU A 181 15.31 6.95 -9.09
N LEU A 182 15.66 6.11 -8.13
CA LEU A 182 16.30 6.47 -6.86
C LEU A 182 17.83 6.38 -6.90
N GLU A 183 18.41 5.60 -7.81
CA GLU A 183 19.85 5.50 -8.03
C GLU A 183 20.40 6.91 -8.35
N ASP A 184 21.21 7.42 -7.42
CA ASP A 184 21.87 8.74 -7.45
C ASP A 184 20.98 9.99 -7.47
N ASN A 185 19.65 9.81 -7.38
CA ASN A 185 18.69 10.92 -7.39
C ASN A 185 18.16 11.26 -5.98
N LEU A 186 18.82 12.23 -5.34
CA LEU A 186 18.35 12.80 -4.08
C LEU A 186 17.08 13.64 -4.23
N ASP A 187 16.65 14.02 -5.45
CA ASP A 187 15.48 14.88 -5.64
C ASP A 187 14.22 14.26 -5.05
N PHE A 188 14.09 12.92 -5.08
CA PHE A 188 12.91 12.26 -4.52
C PHE A 188 12.88 12.33 -3.00
N VAL A 189 14.03 12.11 -2.36
CA VAL A 189 14.16 12.24 -0.90
C VAL A 189 13.98 13.70 -0.49
N LYS A 190 14.59 14.65 -1.22
CA LYS A 190 14.38 16.09 -1.03
C LYS A 190 12.92 16.48 -1.21
N SER A 191 12.19 15.83 -2.13
CA SER A 191 10.76 16.05 -2.32
C SER A 191 9.94 15.59 -1.12
N MET A 192 10.21 14.41 -0.58
CA MET A 192 9.54 13.95 0.64
C MET A 192 9.87 14.85 1.83
N TRP A 193 11.13 15.24 1.96
CA TRP A 193 11.59 16.19 2.98
C TRP A 193 10.86 17.54 2.87
N TRP A 194 10.73 18.10 1.67
CA TRP A 194 10.01 19.36 1.46
C TRP A 194 8.55 19.27 1.90
N VAL A 195 7.88 18.15 1.60
CA VAL A 195 6.50 17.90 2.06
C VAL A 195 6.43 17.82 3.58
N LEU A 196 7.38 17.14 4.22
CA LEU A 196 7.44 17.01 5.67
C LEU A 196 7.72 18.35 6.36
N SER A 197 8.49 19.23 5.73
CA SER A 197 8.82 20.57 6.23
C SER A 197 7.78 21.65 5.90
N SER A 198 6.74 21.33 5.14
CA SER A 198 5.69 22.28 4.75
C SER A 198 4.62 22.47 5.84
N ASP A 199 3.73 23.45 5.67
CA ASP A 199 2.56 23.68 6.53
C ASP A 199 1.33 22.83 6.14
N LEU A 200 1.53 21.76 5.38
CA LEU A 200 0.46 20.84 5.01
C LEU A 200 -0.09 20.06 6.21
N GLU A 201 -1.29 19.52 6.02
CA GLU A 201 -1.99 18.70 7.00
C GLU A 201 -1.15 17.50 7.47
N ASN A 202 -1.33 17.15 8.74
CA ASN A 202 -0.64 16.04 9.42
C ASN A 202 -0.82 14.69 8.71
N ALA A 203 -1.95 14.51 8.00
CA ALA A 203 -2.22 13.33 7.19
C ALA A 203 -1.26 13.21 6.00
N VAL A 204 -1.02 14.31 5.27
CA VAL A 204 -0.09 14.35 4.12
C VAL A 204 1.34 14.12 4.60
N LYS A 205 1.74 14.75 5.72
CA LYS A 205 3.05 14.54 6.35
C LYS A 205 3.26 13.09 6.77
N THR A 206 2.25 12.46 7.37
CA THR A 206 2.27 11.03 7.71
C THR A 206 2.52 10.17 6.46
N GLN A 207 1.81 10.43 5.36
CA GLN A 207 1.97 9.68 4.12
C GLN A 207 3.38 9.87 3.53
N ALA A 208 3.89 11.11 3.52
CA ALA A 208 5.24 11.41 3.06
C ALA A 208 6.31 10.68 3.89
N ALA A 209 6.17 10.61 5.22
CA ALA A 209 7.08 9.87 6.09
C ALA A 209 7.09 8.36 5.77
N ILE A 210 5.91 7.78 5.52
CA ILE A 210 5.79 6.35 5.17
C ILE A 210 6.40 6.06 3.79
N VAL A 211 6.17 6.93 2.80
CA VAL A 211 6.80 6.81 1.48
C VAL A 211 8.32 6.95 1.60
N LEU A 212 8.81 7.93 2.35
CA LEU A 212 10.24 8.15 2.59
C LEU A 212 10.91 6.93 3.23
N LYS A 213 10.27 6.32 4.24
CA LYS A 213 10.71 5.04 4.83
C LYS A 213 10.93 3.98 3.75
N ARG A 214 9.93 3.74 2.91
CA ARG A 214 9.99 2.70 1.86
C ARG A 214 11.02 2.99 0.77
N VAL A 215 11.21 4.27 0.44
CA VAL A 215 12.26 4.72 -0.47
C VAL A 215 13.64 4.41 0.09
N LEU A 216 13.87 4.71 1.38
CA LEU A 216 15.16 4.45 2.02
C LEU A 216 15.42 2.96 2.29
N GLU A 217 14.39 2.12 2.35
CA GLU A 217 14.56 0.65 2.37
C GLU A 217 15.24 0.12 1.11
N VAL A 218 14.95 0.70 -0.05
CA VAL A 218 15.49 0.26 -1.35
C VAL A 218 16.65 1.12 -1.85
N ALA A 219 16.90 2.27 -1.23
CA ALA A 219 17.96 3.18 -1.63
C ALA A 219 19.36 2.59 -1.40
N SER A 220 20.29 2.94 -2.31
CA SER A 220 21.70 2.57 -2.18
C SER A 220 22.34 3.18 -0.92
N LEU A 221 23.39 2.53 -0.40
CA LEU A 221 24.16 3.07 0.72
C LEU A 221 24.73 4.46 0.39
N GLY A 222 25.23 4.66 -0.83
CA GLY A 222 25.75 5.95 -1.30
C GLY A 222 24.71 7.07 -1.23
N LEU A 223 23.43 6.81 -1.55
CA LEU A 223 22.38 7.81 -1.40
C LEU A 223 22.16 8.19 0.08
N LYS A 224 22.13 7.18 0.96
CA LYS A 224 21.93 7.39 2.40
C LYS A 224 23.04 8.23 3.01
N GLU A 225 24.29 8.06 2.57
CA GLU A 225 25.44 8.81 3.09
C GLU A 225 25.47 10.28 2.64
N ARG A 226 24.77 10.61 1.54
CA ARG A 226 24.65 11.98 1.02
C ARG A 226 23.55 12.80 1.70
N LEU A 227 22.82 12.24 2.67
CA LEU A 227 21.82 12.97 3.43
C LEU A 227 22.49 14.07 4.27
N GLU A 228 21.97 15.29 4.17
CA GLU A 228 22.51 16.47 4.82
C GLU A 228 22.05 16.58 6.29
N PHE A 229 22.74 17.40 7.08
CA PHE A 229 22.41 17.60 8.50
C PHE A 229 20.96 18.08 8.69
N ASP A 230 20.51 19.04 7.88
CA ASP A 230 19.16 19.61 7.93
C ASP A 230 18.06 18.56 7.77
N PHE A 231 18.32 17.49 7.01
CA PHE A 231 17.38 16.37 6.90
C PHE A 231 17.12 15.75 8.28
N PHE A 232 18.17 15.47 9.04
CA PHE A 232 18.06 14.85 10.38
C PHE A 232 17.47 15.82 11.41
N THR A 233 17.85 17.09 11.37
CA THR A 233 17.25 18.13 12.23
C THR A 233 15.74 18.23 12.03
N GLN A 234 15.26 18.19 10.78
CA GLN A 234 13.82 18.18 10.52
C GLN A 234 13.15 16.88 10.98
N MET A 235 13.77 15.71 10.82
CA MET A 235 13.21 14.45 11.34
C MET A 235 13.02 14.48 12.85
N VAL A 236 14.01 14.98 13.60
CA VAL A 236 13.91 15.12 15.07
C VAL A 236 12.84 16.15 15.43
N LYS A 237 12.75 17.28 14.70
CA LYS A 237 11.70 18.28 14.92
C LYS A 237 10.28 17.71 14.73
N LEU A 238 10.09 16.82 13.75
CA LEU A 238 8.79 16.16 13.53
C LEU A 238 8.38 15.26 14.69
N LEU A 239 9.35 14.57 15.30
CA LEU A 239 9.12 13.77 16.51
C LEU A 239 8.68 14.66 17.67
N ARG A 240 9.37 15.80 17.88
CA ARG A 240 9.05 16.77 18.93
C ARG A 240 7.68 17.40 18.81
N ALA A 241 7.36 17.87 17.60
CA ALA A 241 6.17 18.68 17.39
C ALA A 241 4.87 17.85 17.45
N ASN A 242 4.97 16.50 17.50
CA ASN A 242 3.83 15.57 17.45
C ASN A 242 2.84 15.89 16.30
N THR A 243 3.39 16.38 15.17
CA THR A 243 2.62 16.84 14.00
C THR A 243 2.26 15.71 13.04
N ILE A 244 2.60 14.47 13.38
CA ILE A 244 2.34 13.29 12.56
C ILE A 244 1.68 12.21 13.41
N SER A 245 0.88 11.36 12.77
CA SER A 245 0.24 10.23 13.47
C SER A 245 1.30 9.26 14.03
N GLN A 246 0.88 8.35 14.92
CA GLN A 246 1.76 7.28 15.43
C GLN A 246 2.39 6.44 14.31
N GLN A 247 1.68 6.22 13.20
CA GLN A 247 2.25 5.55 12.02
C GLN A 247 3.38 6.40 11.38
N GLY A 248 3.20 7.71 11.34
CA GLY A 248 4.21 8.67 10.89
C GLY A 248 5.43 8.69 11.80
N VAL A 249 5.24 8.77 13.13
CA VAL A 249 6.32 8.72 14.13
C VAL A 249 7.19 7.50 13.91
N ARG A 250 6.57 6.32 13.80
CA ARG A 250 7.29 5.07 13.56
C ARG A 250 8.00 5.05 12.21
N ALA A 251 7.42 5.65 11.18
CA ALA A 251 8.07 5.77 9.89
C ALA A 251 9.33 6.64 9.99
N VAL A 252 9.28 7.77 10.70
CA VAL A 252 10.44 8.62 10.97
C VAL A 252 11.51 7.88 11.78
N LEU A 253 11.12 7.15 12.83
CA LEU A 253 12.06 6.33 13.61
C LEU A 253 12.75 5.27 12.73
N HIS A 254 11.99 4.59 11.85
CA HIS A 254 12.58 3.65 10.89
C HIS A 254 13.55 4.33 9.92
N VAL A 255 13.24 5.53 9.44
CA VAL A 255 14.16 6.32 8.58
C VAL A 255 15.47 6.62 9.31
N LEU A 256 15.41 7.04 10.58
CA LEU A 256 16.59 7.27 11.41
C LEU A 256 17.39 5.97 11.63
N ILE A 257 16.72 4.87 11.96
CA ILE A 257 17.35 3.54 12.14
C ILE A 257 18.05 3.08 10.86
N GLN A 258 17.44 3.28 9.69
CA GLN A 258 17.98 2.81 8.40
C GLN A 258 19.17 3.64 7.90
N THR A 259 19.33 4.86 8.38
CA THR A 259 20.39 5.79 7.99
C THR A 259 21.54 5.82 9.00
N CYS A 260 21.29 5.41 10.24
CA CYS A 260 22.24 5.33 11.36
C CYS A 260 23.43 4.33 11.22
N PRO A 261 23.41 3.28 10.37
CA PRO A 261 24.58 2.43 10.17
C PRO A 261 25.81 3.20 9.65
N SER A 262 25.61 4.29 8.89
CA SER A 262 26.70 5.18 8.49
C SER A 262 27.12 6.05 9.68
N GLY A 263 28.41 5.97 10.07
CA GLY A 263 28.95 6.76 11.18
C GLY A 263 28.75 8.26 11.01
N ARG A 264 28.88 8.79 9.78
CA ARG A 264 28.63 10.21 9.48
C ARG A 264 27.17 10.61 9.75
N ASN A 265 26.22 9.77 9.33
CA ASN A 265 24.81 10.03 9.59
C ASN A 265 24.48 9.89 11.07
N ARG A 266 25.07 8.90 11.75
CA ARG A 266 24.91 8.72 13.20
C ARG A 266 25.30 9.97 13.97
N THR A 267 26.47 10.55 13.68
CA THR A 267 26.92 11.81 14.29
C THR A 267 25.92 12.93 14.03
N LYS A 268 25.48 13.12 12.77
CA LYS A 268 24.46 14.13 12.42
C LYS A 268 23.13 13.93 13.17
N ILE A 269 22.68 12.69 13.33
CA ILE A 269 21.43 12.37 14.06
C ILE A 269 21.56 12.74 15.54
N VAL A 270 22.71 12.44 16.16
CA VAL A 270 22.96 12.78 17.57
C VAL A 270 23.08 14.29 17.75
N GLU A 271 23.84 14.97 16.88
CA GLU A 271 23.98 16.44 16.88
C GLU A 271 22.66 17.17 16.62
N ALA A 272 21.74 16.55 15.85
CA ALA A 272 20.39 17.05 15.65
C ALA A 272 19.50 16.98 16.92
N GLY A 273 20.00 16.40 18.02
CA GLY A 273 19.30 16.32 19.31
C GLY A 273 18.42 15.09 19.47
N ALA A 274 18.60 14.05 18.64
CA ALA A 274 17.74 12.87 18.67
C ALA A 274 17.75 12.14 20.02
N VAL A 275 18.90 12.07 20.72
CA VAL A 275 19.01 11.34 21.99
C VAL A 275 18.05 11.90 23.05
N LEU A 276 18.06 13.21 23.24
CA LEU A 276 17.18 13.90 24.21
C LEU A 276 15.72 13.65 23.84
N GLU A 277 15.39 13.88 22.57
CA GLU A 277 14.02 13.74 22.07
C GLU A 277 13.45 12.33 22.28
N LEU A 278 14.23 11.30 21.96
CA LEU A 278 13.82 9.91 22.13
C LEU A 278 13.59 9.54 23.60
N ILE A 279 14.38 10.08 24.52
CA ILE A 279 14.19 9.89 25.96
C ILE A 279 12.92 10.59 26.43
N GLU A 280 12.70 11.84 26.01
CA GLU A 280 11.48 12.60 26.35
C GLU A 280 10.22 11.89 25.85
N MET A 281 10.23 11.38 24.61
CA MET A 281 9.12 10.62 24.04
C MET A 281 8.76 9.38 24.89
N GLU A 282 9.76 8.60 25.32
CA GLU A 282 9.54 7.39 26.11
C GLU A 282 9.03 7.72 27.53
N LEU A 283 9.46 8.85 28.10
CA LEU A 283 8.99 9.31 29.40
C LEU A 283 7.54 9.83 29.36
N CYS A 284 7.14 10.50 28.27
CA CYS A 284 5.85 11.17 28.18
C CYS A 284 4.71 10.27 27.69
N ASN A 285 4.95 9.39 26.70
CA ASN A 285 3.87 8.61 26.08
C ASN A 285 4.37 7.26 25.53
N PRO A 286 4.65 6.29 26.40
CA PRO A 286 5.17 4.99 25.99
C PRO A 286 4.11 4.17 25.23
N GLU A 287 4.35 3.90 23.95
CA GLU A 287 3.59 2.96 23.13
C GLU A 287 4.48 1.78 22.78
N LYS A 288 4.11 0.56 23.19
CA LYS A 288 4.93 -0.66 23.08
C LYS A 288 5.76 -0.76 21.79
N LYS A 289 5.12 -0.58 20.63
CA LYS A 289 5.77 -0.76 19.33
C LYS A 289 6.66 0.42 18.91
N THR A 290 6.44 1.60 19.46
CA THR A 290 7.26 2.80 19.25
C THR A 290 8.45 2.78 20.20
N THR A 291 8.24 2.36 21.45
CA THR A 291 9.28 2.09 22.45
C THR A 291 10.36 1.13 21.93
N GLU A 292 9.97 0.03 21.28
CA GLU A 292 10.93 -0.90 20.66
C GLU A 292 11.85 -0.18 19.64
N LEU A 293 11.29 0.70 18.80
CA LEU A 293 12.06 1.45 17.80
C LEU A 293 12.96 2.50 18.46
N ILE A 294 12.47 3.17 19.51
CA ILE A 294 13.24 4.13 20.29
C ILE A 294 14.48 3.44 20.87
N PHE A 295 14.31 2.30 21.55
CA PHE A 295 15.44 1.57 22.12
C PHE A 295 16.38 1.00 21.06
N CYS A 296 15.86 0.53 19.91
CA CYS A 296 16.71 0.15 18.78
C CYS A 296 17.60 1.32 18.33
N LEU A 297 17.03 2.52 18.19
CA LEU A 297 17.79 3.69 17.74
C LEU A 297 18.80 4.17 18.79
N LEU A 298 18.42 4.19 20.07
CA LEU A 298 19.33 4.52 21.17
C LEU A 298 20.49 3.53 21.27
N ALA A 299 20.24 2.23 21.09
CA ALA A 299 21.29 1.23 21.07
C ALA A 299 22.30 1.45 19.92
N LEU A 300 21.85 1.93 18.76
CA LEU A 300 22.74 2.25 17.64
C LEU A 300 23.67 3.43 17.94
N PHE A 301 23.30 4.33 18.85
CA PHE A 301 24.16 5.45 19.25
C PHE A 301 25.30 5.04 20.19
N VAL A 302 25.15 3.97 20.96
CA VAL A 302 26.17 3.51 21.93
C VAL A 302 27.48 3.10 21.26
N PHE A 303 27.44 2.73 19.98
CA PHE A 303 28.62 2.36 19.19
C PHE A 303 29.40 3.57 18.62
N LEU A 304 29.38 4.72 19.29
CA LEU A 304 30.11 5.96 18.92
C LEU A 304 31.60 5.96 19.34
N ARG A 305 32.22 4.79 19.51
CA ARG A 305 33.67 4.69 19.80
C ARG A 305 34.51 4.74 18.53
#